data_AF-A0A1Q6I089-F1
#
_entry.id   AF-A0A1Q6I089-F1
#
_cell.length_a   1.000
_cell.length_b   1.000
_cell.length_c   1.000
_cell.angle_alpha   90.00
_cell.angle_beta   90.00
_cell.angle_gamma   90.00
#
_symmetry.space_group_name_H-M   'P 1'
#
loop_
_entity.id
_entity.type
_entity.pdbx_description
1 polymer ?
#
loop_
_entity_poly.entity_id
_entity_poly.type
_entity_poly.pdbx_seq_one_letter_code
_entity_poly.pdbx_strand_id
1 'polypeptide(L)'
;MSTLLPIPDAVRGASEILGLDPLHIANEGLVLVILPDEKTEQALAVMQNYPEGKNAAVIGCIQEKGYALVKMKTLYGNYRIVDMLSDEQLPRI
;
A
#
# COMPACT_ATOMS: atom_id res chain seq x y z
N MET A 1 -6.33 14.03 -4.37
CA MET A 1 -7.04 12.74 -4.44
C MET A 1 -6.75 11.96 -3.17
N SER A 2 -7.77 11.55 -2.42
CA SER A 2 -7.61 10.65 -1.27
C SER A 2 -7.74 9.23 -1.79
N THR A 3 -6.69 8.69 -2.40
CA THR A 3 -6.67 7.28 -2.80
C THR A 3 -6.39 6.44 -1.57
N LEU A 4 -7.42 5.69 -1.16
CA LEU A 4 -7.30 4.69 -0.10
C LEU A 4 -6.48 3.51 -0.64
N LEU A 5 -5.67 2.90 0.24
CA LEU A 5 -5.04 1.62 -0.06
C LEU A 5 -6.15 0.58 -0.37
N PRO A 6 -6.04 -0.19 -1.49
CA PRO A 6 -7.06 -1.15 -1.90
C PRO A 6 -6.98 -2.43 -1.03
N ILE A 7 -7.30 -2.29 0.25
CA ILE A 7 -7.34 -3.40 1.21
C ILE A 7 -8.75 -4.01 1.18
N PRO A 8 -8.89 -5.32 0.84
CA PRO A 8 -10.19 -6.00 0.85
C PRO A 8 -10.83 -5.96 2.25
N ASP A 9 -12.16 -5.84 2.31
CA ASP A 9 -12.89 -5.75 3.58
C ASP A 9 -12.68 -6.97 4.48
N ALA A 10 -12.57 -8.17 3.88
CA ALA A 10 -12.25 -9.39 4.62
C ALA A 10 -10.87 -9.34 5.30
N VAL A 11 -9.87 -8.76 4.63
CA VAL A 11 -8.52 -8.56 5.19
C VAL A 11 -8.58 -7.54 6.30
N ARG A 12 -9.27 -6.41 6.10
CA ARG A 12 -9.47 -5.39 7.14
C ARG A 12 -10.10 -5.97 8.41
N GLY A 13 -11.20 -6.70 8.26
CA GLY A 13 -11.89 -7.34 9.39
C GLY A 13 -11.04 -8.39 10.08
N ALA A 14 -10.30 -9.22 9.33
CA ALA A 14 -9.40 -10.20 9.92
C ALA A 14 -8.24 -9.54 10.69
N SER A 15 -7.60 -8.52 10.11
CA SER A 15 -6.54 -7.75 10.75
C SER A 15 -7.01 -7.07 12.05
N GLU A 16 -8.22 -6.51 12.07
CA GLU A 16 -8.82 -5.91 13.27
C GLU A 16 -9.03 -6.94 14.39
N ILE A 17 -9.56 -8.12 14.05
CA ILE A 17 -9.81 -9.20 15.03
C ILE A 17 -8.48 -9.74 15.60
N LEU A 18 -7.46 -9.88 14.76
CA LEU A 18 -6.16 -10.46 15.13
C LEU A 18 -5.20 -9.44 15.75
N GLY A 19 -5.51 -8.14 15.70
CA GLY A 19 -4.63 -7.08 16.20
C GLY A 19 -3.38 -6.87 15.33
N LEU A 20 -3.48 -7.14 14.02
CA LEU A 20 -2.39 -7.01 13.05
C LEU A 20 -2.58 -5.74 12.19
N ASP A 21 -1.48 -5.12 11.74
CA ASP A 21 -1.56 -4.06 10.72
C ASP A 21 -1.43 -4.71 9.33
N PRO A 22 -2.43 -4.56 8.43
CA PRO A 22 -2.38 -5.16 7.09
C PRO A 22 -1.22 -4.65 6.23
N LEU A 23 -0.61 -3.51 6.56
CA LEU A 23 0.58 -3.03 5.85
C LEU A 23 1.84 -3.87 6.10
N HIS A 24 1.80 -4.71 7.13
CA HIS A 24 2.95 -5.46 7.61
C HIS A 24 2.82 -6.96 7.41
N ILE A 25 1.78 -7.41 6.72
CA ILE A 25 1.56 -8.81 6.37
C ILE A 25 2.13 -9.07 4.97
N ALA A 26 2.81 -10.21 4.80
CA ALA A 26 3.37 -10.63 3.52
C ALA A 26 2.29 -10.75 2.43
N ASN A 27 2.63 -10.35 1.20
CA ASN A 27 1.79 -10.50 0.02
C ASN A 27 2.48 -11.43 -0.98
N GLU A 28 1.79 -12.45 -1.50
CA GLU A 28 2.37 -13.43 -2.46
C GLU A 28 1.94 -13.21 -3.92
N GLY A 29 1.18 -12.14 -4.21
CA GLY A 29 0.65 -11.86 -5.55
C GLY A 29 0.51 -10.37 -5.85
N LEU A 30 1.26 -9.52 -5.14
CA LEU A 30 1.18 -8.07 -5.26
C LEU A 30 2.53 -7.51 -5.72
N VAL A 31 2.48 -6.45 -6.51
CA VAL A 31 3.66 -5.69 -6.91
C VAL A 31 3.50 -4.23 -6.53
N LEU A 32 4.57 -3.63 -6.00
CA LEU A 32 4.69 -2.19 -5.82
C LEU A 32 5.51 -1.62 -6.99
N VAL A 33 4.97 -0.60 -7.67
CA VAL A 33 5.62 0.02 -8.83
C VAL A 33 5.89 1.49 -8.52
N ILE A 34 7.14 1.91 -8.73
CA ILE A 34 7.56 3.31 -8.65
C ILE A 34 7.91 3.74 -10.08
N LEU A 35 7.27 4.79 -10.57
CA LEU A 35 7.43 5.26 -11.95
C LEU A 35 7.31 6.81 -12.02
N PRO A 36 7.76 7.45 -13.11
CA PRO A 36 7.56 8.88 -13.33
C PRO A 36 6.07 9.26 -13.36
N ASP A 37 5.72 10.42 -12.80
CA ASP A 37 4.32 10.84 -12.62
C ASP A 37 3.53 10.86 -13.95
N GLU A 38 4.18 11.27 -15.04
CA GLU A 38 3.61 11.33 -16.38
C GLU A 38 3.27 9.94 -16.99
N LYS A 39 3.73 8.85 -16.37
CA LYS A 39 3.43 7.46 -16.79
C LYS A 39 2.32 6.81 -15.97
N THR A 40 1.80 7.50 -14.95
CA THR A 40 0.82 6.96 -13.98
C THR A 40 -0.43 6.39 -14.64
N GLU A 41 -1.11 7.18 -15.47
CA GLU A 41 -2.37 6.75 -16.11
C GLU A 41 -2.15 5.58 -17.08
N GLN A 42 -1.05 5.62 -17.84
CA GLN A 42 -0.69 4.55 -18.77
C GLN A 42 -0.41 3.24 -18.01
N ALA A 43 0.39 3.29 -16.94
CA ALA A 43 0.70 2.12 -16.13
C ALA A 43 -0.56 1.53 -15.48
N LEU A 44 -1.42 2.40 -14.92
CA LEU A 44 -2.67 1.98 -14.29
C LEU A 44 -3.60 1.27 -15.28
N ALA A 45 -3.77 1.83 -16.48
CA ALA A 45 -4.59 1.22 -17.54
C ALA A 45 -4.03 -0.14 -17.97
N VAL A 46 -2.71 -0.28 -18.10
CA VAL A 46 -2.08 -1.56 -18.43
C VAL A 46 -2.33 -2.58 -17.32
N MET A 47 -2.12 -2.23 -16.05
CA MET A 47 -2.30 -3.15 -14.93
C MET A 47 -3.76 -3.59 -14.79
N GLN A 48 -4.72 -2.67 -14.90
CA GLN A 48 -6.14 -2.96 -14.74
C GLN A 48 -6.75 -3.78 -15.88
N ASN A 49 -6.06 -3.92 -17.02
CA ASN A 49 -6.45 -4.82 -18.10
C ASN A 49 -6.19 -6.31 -17.78
N TYR A 50 -5.43 -6.61 -16.72
CA TYR A 50 -5.20 -7.98 -16.24
C TYR A 50 -6.12 -8.29 -15.06
N PRO A 51 -6.66 -9.52 -14.95
CA PRO A 51 -7.48 -9.93 -13.81
C PRO A 51 -6.84 -9.67 -12.45
N GLU A 52 -5.54 -9.95 -12.33
CA GLU A 52 -4.74 -9.80 -11.10
C GLU A 52 -4.51 -8.33 -10.74
N GLY A 53 -4.44 -7.46 -11.75
CA GLY A 53 -4.19 -6.02 -11.60
C GLY A 53 -5.44 -5.16 -11.56
N LYS A 54 -6.64 -5.76 -11.56
CA LYS A 54 -7.92 -5.04 -11.61
C LYS A 54 -8.09 -3.99 -10.50
N ASN A 55 -7.48 -4.23 -9.34
CA ASN A 55 -7.51 -3.33 -8.18
C ASN A 55 -6.24 -2.48 -8.05
N ALA A 56 -5.39 -2.41 -9.07
CA ALA A 56 -4.23 -1.52 -9.06
C ALA A 56 -4.68 -0.09 -8.81
N ALA A 57 -3.93 0.62 -7.97
CA ALA A 57 -4.26 1.97 -7.53
C ALA A 57 -2.98 2.78 -7.30
N VAL A 58 -3.08 4.10 -7.49
CA VAL A 58 -2.02 5.05 -7.13
C VAL A 58 -2.13 5.35 -5.64
N ILE A 59 -1.16 4.90 -4.85
CA ILE A 59 -1.22 4.95 -3.37
C ILE A 59 -0.34 6.02 -2.73
N GLY A 60 0.44 6.77 -3.52
CA GLY A 60 1.32 7.81 -2.99
C GLY A 60 2.20 8.46 -4.05
N CYS A 61 3.09 9.33 -3.58
CA CYS A 61 4.10 9.99 -4.41
C CYS A 61 5.39 10.20 -3.61
N ILE A 62 6.51 10.34 -4.32
CA ILE A 62 7.81 10.68 -3.73
C ILE A 62 7.94 12.20 -3.77
N GLN A 63 8.06 12.85 -2.60
CA GLN A 63 8.10 14.32 -2.50
C GLN A 63 9.54 14.87 -2.44
N GLU A 64 10.43 14.25 -1.67
CA GLU A 64 11.78 14.74 -1.43
C GLU A 64 12.80 13.61 -1.54
N LYS A 65 13.98 13.91 -2.12
CA LYS A 65 15.11 12.98 -2.18
C LYS A 65 15.94 13.11 -0.90
N GLY A 66 16.32 11.98 -0.31
CA GLY A 66 17.27 11.94 0.83
C GLY A 66 16.65 11.66 2.20
N TYR A 67 15.31 11.56 2.31
CA TYR A 67 14.63 11.11 3.51
C TYR A 67 13.98 9.74 3.27
N ALA A 68 14.51 8.70 3.89
CA ALA A 68 13.94 7.36 3.86
C ALA A 68 12.79 7.24 4.88
N LEU A 69 11.69 7.96 4.65
CA LEU A 69 10.51 7.97 5.53
C LEU A 69 9.23 7.82 4.73
N VAL A 70 8.39 6.85 5.10
CA VAL A 70 7.04 6.71 4.55
C VAL A 70 6.03 7.34 5.48
N LYS A 71 5.31 8.36 5.00
CA LYS A 71 4.22 9.02 5.72
C LYS A 71 2.89 8.64 5.08
N MET A 72 2.00 8.01 5.85
CA MET A 72 0.66 7.68 5.40
C MET A 72 -0.34 8.71 5.95
N LYS A 73 -1.13 9.30 5.05
CA LYS A 73 -2.21 10.21 5.45
C LYS A 73 -3.38 9.42 6.05
N THR A 74 -3.84 9.82 7.22
CA THR A 74 -4.98 9.20 7.91
C THR A 74 -6.29 9.83 7.45
N LEU A 75 -7.41 9.19 7.80
CA LEU A 75 -8.77 9.67 7.49
C LEU A 75 -9.03 11.08 8.05
N TYR A 76 -8.36 11.44 9.15
CA TYR A 76 -8.48 12.75 9.81
C TYR A 76 -7.53 13.80 9.22
N GLY A 77 -6.80 13.48 8.15
CA GLY A 77 -5.88 14.40 7.47
C GLY A 77 -4.50 14.54 8.09
N ASN A 78 -4.25 13.91 9.24
CA ASN A 78 -2.93 13.81 9.86
C ASN A 78 -2.05 12.77 9.15
N TYR A 79 -0.78 12.69 9.53
CA TYR A 79 0.15 11.67 9.03
C TYR A 79 0.55 10.70 10.14
N ARG A 80 0.60 9.40 9.80
CA ARG A 80 1.33 8.38 10.58
C ARG A 80 2.61 7.99 9.83
N ILE A 81 3.67 7.71 10.57
CA ILE A 81 4.87 7.09 9.99
C ILE A 81 4.57 5.61 9.81
N VAL A 82 4.84 5.08 8.61
CA VAL A 82 4.86 3.63 8.36
C VAL A 82 6.31 3.21 8.54
N ASP A 83 6.59 2.69 9.73
CA ASP A 83 7.94 2.27 10.09
C ASP A 83 8.21 0.83 9.64
N MET A 84 9.49 0.51 9.51
CA MET A 84 9.93 -0.87 9.33
C MET A 84 9.65 -1.63 10.62
N LEU A 85 9.11 -2.84 10.50
CA LEU A 85 8.97 -3.70 11.67
C LEU A 85 10.35 -4.12 12.18
N SER A 86 10.48 -4.17 13.50
CA SER A 86 11.64 -4.75 14.18
C SER A 86 11.68 -6.27 14.04
N ASP A 87 10.51 -6.93 13.98
CA ASP A 87 10.33 -8.38 13.96
C ASP A 87 9.09 -8.78 13.13
N GLU A 88 9.07 -10.03 12.65
CA GLU A 88 7.97 -10.60 11.87
C GLU A 88 6.75 -10.91 12.77
N GLN A 89 5.55 -10.47 12.39
CA GLN A 89 4.33 -10.67 13.19
C GLN A 89 3.78 -12.09 13.13
N LEU A 90 4.04 -12.82 12.04
CA LEU A 90 3.49 -14.15 11.79
C LEU A 90 4.63 -15.12 11.47
N PRO A 91 4.86 -16.15 12.30
CA PRO A 91 5.97 -17.06 12.07
C PRO A 91 5.74 -17.91 10.81
N ARG A 92 6.77 -18.00 9.97
CA ARG A 92 6.84 -18.87 8.77
C ARG A 92 6.02 -18.37 7.57
N ILE A 93 5.89 -17.06 7.40
CA ILE A 93 5.32 -16.37 6.23
C ILE A 93 6.12 -15.11 5.99
#